data_AF-A0A4R4IHK8-F1
#
_entry.id   AF-A0A4R4IHK8-F1
#
_cell.length_a   1.000
_cell.length_b   1.000
_cell.length_c   1.000
_cell.angle_alpha   90.00
_cell.angle_beta   90.00
_cell.angle_gamma   90.00
#
_symmetry.space_group_name_H-M   'P 1'
#
loop_
_entity.id
_entity.type
_entity.pdbx_description
1 polymer ?
#
loop_
_entity_poly.entity_id
_entity_poly.type
_entity_poly.pdbx_seq_one_letter_code
_entity_poly.pdbx_strand_id
1 'polypeptide(L)'
;MNYEEARADLDDLTLEMTTSNHAWTHTKRLEKLRALAIVTRRALKEAAGTSNEQERLNGIEAVPDRIKSMMESGAQLEKLKEGYIHR
;
A
#
# COMPACT_ATOMS: atom_id res chain seq x y z
N MET A 1 -10.82 0.22 17.07
CA MET A 1 -9.59 0.97 17.34
C MET A 1 -9.72 2.28 16.60
N ASN A 2 -9.54 3.41 17.27
CA ASN A 2 -9.64 4.74 16.65
C ASN A 2 -8.24 5.26 16.29
N TYR A 3 -8.13 6.12 15.28
CA TYR A 3 -6.88 6.78 14.87
C TYR A 3 -6.14 7.41 16.06
N GLU A 4 -6.88 8.04 16.98
CA GLU A 4 -6.33 8.66 18.19
C GLU A 4 -5.63 7.65 19.12
N GLU A 5 -6.13 6.42 19.21
CA GLU A 5 -5.48 5.37 20.01
C GLU A 5 -4.19 4.90 19.33
N ALA A 6 -4.21 4.71 18.00
CA ALA A 6 -3.02 4.30 17.25
C ALA A 6 -1.94 5.40 17.21
N ARG A 7 -2.34 6.67 17.27
CA ARG A 7 -1.45 7.82 17.39
C ARG A 7 -0.82 7.90 18.78
N ALA A 8 -1.61 7.73 19.85
CA ALA A 8 -1.09 7.68 21.22
C ALA A 8 -0.06 6.54 21.39
N ASP A 9 -0.36 5.34 20.87
CA ASP A 9 0.57 4.19 20.87
C ASP A 9 1.90 4.54 20.16
N LEU A 10 1.85 5.33 19.09
CA LEU A 10 3.02 5.73 18.30
C LEU A 10 3.86 6.79 19.03
N ASP A 11 3.20 7.77 19.64
CA ASP A 11 3.83 8.85 20.38
C ASP A 11 4.54 8.29 21.64
N ASP A 12 3.89 7.38 22.37
CA ASP A 12 4.46 6.70 23.54
C ASP A 12 5.71 5.88 23.18
N LEU A 13 5.63 5.12 22.08
CA LEU A 13 6.75 4.29 21.64
C LEU A 13 7.92 5.16 21.13
N THR A 14 7.64 6.28 20.47
CA THR A 14 8.66 7.23 20.02
C THR A 14 9.34 7.93 21.20
N LEU A 15 8.57 8.28 22.23
CA LEU A 15 9.10 8.85 23.47
C LEU A 15 10.01 7.85 24.20
N GLU A 16 9.61 6.58 24.30
CA GLU A 16 10.45 5.53 24.88
C GLU A 16 11.76 5.35 24.09
N MET A 17 11.67 5.34 22.76
CA MET A 17 12.83 5.21 21.87
C MET A 17 13.78 6.39 21.95
N THR A 18 13.30 7.63 22.15
CA THR A 18 14.16 8.82 22.22
C THR A 18 14.83 8.97 23.60
N THR A 19 14.12 8.63 24.67
CA THR A 19 14.61 8.76 26.05
C THR A 19 15.56 7.62 26.48
N SER A 20 15.36 6.40 25.97
CA SER A 20 16.02 5.20 26.50
C SER A 20 16.97 4.49 25.53
N ASN A 21 17.14 4.98 24.29
CA ASN A 21 17.93 4.30 23.25
C ASN A 21 19.37 3.94 23.68
N HIS A 22 19.92 4.73 24.59
CA HIS A 22 21.33 4.77 24.92
C HIS A 22 21.71 3.57 25.80
N ALA A 23 20.72 3.02 26.53
CA ALA A 23 20.86 1.87 27.42
C ALA A 23 20.46 0.53 26.76
N TRP A 24 20.09 0.53 25.48
CA TRP A 24 19.58 -0.67 24.81
C TRP A 24 20.69 -1.49 24.17
N THR A 25 20.64 -2.80 24.40
CA THR A 25 21.41 -3.77 23.63
C THR A 25 20.94 -3.80 22.17
N HIS A 26 21.80 -4.27 21.27
CA HIS A 26 21.48 -4.38 19.84
C HIS A 26 20.17 -5.14 19.58
N THR A 27 19.94 -6.25 20.29
CA THR A 27 18.71 -7.04 20.18
C THR A 27 17.47 -6.24 20.60
N LYS A 28 17.55 -5.50 21.71
CA LYS A 28 16.44 -4.68 22.22
C LYS A 28 16.12 -3.52 21.28
N ARG A 29 17.13 -2.92 20.65
CA ARG A 29 16.93 -1.91 19.57
C ARG A 29 16.18 -2.50 18.38
N LEU A 30 16.54 -3.71 17.95
CA LEU A 30 15.89 -4.38 16.82
C LEU A 30 14.42 -4.70 17.13
N GLU A 31 14.11 -5.16 18.33
CA GLU A 31 12.73 -5.41 18.79
C GLU A 31 11.90 -4.13 18.81
N LYS A 32 12.48 -3.02 19.30
CA LYS A 32 11.81 -1.72 19.34
C LYS A 32 11.57 -1.13 17.95
N LEU A 33 12.52 -1.29 17.03
CA LEU A 33 12.32 -0.91 15.61
C LEU A 33 11.20 -1.73 14.94
N ARG A 34 11.09 -3.03 15.27
CA ARG A 34 9.99 -3.87 14.80
C ARG A 34 8.65 -3.42 15.36
N ALA A 35 8.58 -3.11 16.66
CA ALA A 35 7.38 -2.57 17.29
C ALA A 35 6.97 -1.24 16.64
N LEU A 36 7.93 -0.34 16.39
CA LEU A 36 7.67 0.95 15.73
C LEU A 36 7.07 0.74 14.35
N ALA A 37 7.66 -0.13 13.52
CA ALA A 37 7.13 -0.42 12.18
C ALA A 37 5.69 -0.97 12.20
N ILE A 38 5.31 -1.73 13.23
CA ILE A 38 3.95 -2.26 13.38
C ILE A 38 2.97 -1.14 13.74
N VAL A 39 3.32 -0.33 14.75
CA VAL A 39 2.45 0.76 15.24
C VAL A 39 2.31 1.86 14.18
N THR A 40 3.39 2.21 13.47
CA THR A 40 3.32 3.16 12.35
C THR A 40 2.40 2.67 11.23
N ARG A 41 2.48 1.38 10.84
CA ARG A 41 1.56 0.83 9.83
C ARG A 41 0.10 0.86 10.29
N ARG A 42 -0.14 0.60 11.58
CA ARG A 42 -1.47 0.68 12.17
C ARG A 42 -1.99 2.12 12.15
N ALA A 43 -1.21 3.07 12.64
CA ALA A 43 -1.56 4.50 12.63
C ALA A 43 -1.81 5.00 11.21
N LEU A 44 -0.99 4.60 10.23
CA LEU A 44 -1.20 4.92 8.81
C LEU A 44 -2.49 4.31 8.26
N LYS A 45 -2.82 3.06 8.63
CA LYS A 45 -4.05 2.40 8.20
C LYS A 45 -5.30 3.10 8.75
N GLU A 46 -5.27 3.50 10.02
CA GLU A 46 -6.37 4.24 10.65
C GLU A 46 -6.45 5.69 10.16
N ALA A 47 -5.30 6.33 9.87
CA ALA A 47 -5.21 7.70 9.36
C ALA A 47 -5.70 7.82 7.90
N ALA A 48 -5.39 6.83 7.07
CA ALA A 48 -5.77 6.81 5.66
C ALA A 48 -7.24 6.46 5.45
N GLY A 49 -7.94 5.99 6.49
CA GLY A 49 -9.25 5.39 6.38
C GLY A 49 -9.22 4.12 5.51
N THR A 50 -10.23 3.27 5.67
CA THR A 50 -10.45 2.03 4.92
C THR A 50 -10.59 2.20 3.39
N SER A 51 -10.40 3.40 2.83
CA SER A 51 -10.46 3.70 1.39
C SER A 51 -9.49 2.86 0.57
N ASN A 52 -8.27 2.68 1.05
CA ASN A 52 -7.20 2.06 0.26
C ASN A 52 -7.43 0.57 -0.02
N GLU A 53 -8.22 -0.14 0.80
CA GLU A 53 -8.55 -1.55 0.57
C GLU A 53 -9.67 -1.68 -0.49
N GLN A 54 -10.71 -0.83 -0.42
CA GLN A 54 -11.79 -0.82 -1.39
C GLN A 54 -11.33 -0.27 -2.74
N GLU A 55 -10.50 0.78 -2.76
CA GLU A 55 -9.87 1.29 -3.98
C GLU A 55 -8.91 0.27 -4.59
N ARG A 56 -8.18 -0.50 -3.77
CA ARG A 56 -7.36 -1.61 -4.24
C ARG A 56 -8.21 -2.74 -4.83
N LEU A 57 -9.31 -3.12 -4.18
CA LEU A 57 -10.24 -4.13 -4.69
C LEU A 57 -10.91 -3.67 -6.00
N ASN A 58 -11.42 -2.44 -6.05
CA ASN A 58 -11.98 -1.83 -7.26
C ASN A 58 -10.92 -1.75 -8.38
N GLY A 59 -9.67 -1.45 -8.03
CA GLY A 59 -8.55 -1.44 -8.96
C GLY A 59 -8.25 -2.82 -9.55
N ILE A 60 -8.32 -3.88 -8.72
CA ILE A 60 -8.15 -5.28 -9.15
C ILE A 60 -9.32 -5.75 -10.02
N GLU A 61 -10.56 -5.43 -9.63
CA GLU A 61 -11.77 -5.75 -10.40
C GLU A 61 -11.81 -5.05 -11.77
N ALA A 62 -11.19 -3.89 -11.91
CA ALA A 62 -11.11 -3.16 -13.18
C ALA A 62 -10.00 -3.65 -14.14
N VAL A 63 -9.09 -4.54 -13.69
CA VAL A 63 -7.99 -5.07 -14.54
C VAL A 63 -8.51 -5.95 -15.69
N PRO A 64 -9.43 -6.90 -15.48
CA PRO A 64 -10.00 -7.72 -16.57
C PRO A 64 -10.65 -6.89 -17.69
N ASP A 65 -11.41 -5.85 -17.34
CA ASP A 65 -12.07 -4.98 -18.32
C ASP A 65 -11.07 -4.19 -19.16
N ARG A 66 -9.98 -3.73 -18.55
CA ARG A 66 -8.86 -3.09 -19.25
C ARG A 66 -8.16 -4.06 -20.21
N ILE A 67 -7.90 -5.29 -19.78
CA ILE A 67 -7.29 -6.33 -20.64
C ILE A 67 -8.20 -6.60 -21.84
N LYS A 68 -9.52 -6.73 -21.62
CA LYS A 68 -10.49 -6.94 -22.69
C LYS A 68 -10.48 -5.80 -23.71
N SER A 69 -10.51 -4.55 -23.24
CA SER A 69 -10.43 -3.38 -24.12
C SER A 69 -9.13 -3.32 -24.92
N MET A 70 -8.00 -3.69 -24.31
CA MET A 70 -6.70 -3.78 -24.99
C MET A 70 -6.67 -4.88 -26.07
N MET A 71 -7.26 -6.05 -25.80
CA MET A 71 -7.37 -7.12 -26.80
C MET A 71 -8.24 -6.72 -27.99
N GLU A 72 -9.38 -6.06 -27.74
CA GLU A 72 -10.25 -5.53 -28.79
C GLU A 72 -9.53 -4.49 -29.65
N SER A 73 -8.77 -3.59 -29.01
CA SER A 73 -7.94 -2.60 -29.70
C SER A 73 -6.85 -3.26 -30.54
N GLY A 74 -6.21 -4.32 -30.03
CA GLY A 74 -5.23 -5.11 -30.77
C GLY A 74 -5.83 -5.78 -32.01
N ALA A 75 -7.04 -6.35 -31.89
CA ALA A 75 -7.74 -6.94 -33.03
C ALA A 75 -8.12 -5.91 -34.09
N GLN A 76 -8.47 -4.68 -33.69
CA GLN A 76 -8.72 -3.57 -34.63
C GLN A 76 -7.44 -3.15 -35.37
N LEU A 77 -6.31 -3.11 -34.66
CA LEU A 77 -5.00 -2.81 -35.24
C LEU A 77 -4.55 -3.87 -36.26
N GLU A 78 -4.76 -5.15 -35.96
CA GLU A 78 -4.43 -6.25 -36.88
C GLU A 78 -5.27 -6.16 -38.16
N LYS A 79 -6.58 -5.89 -38.04
CA LYS A 79 -7.47 -5.66 -39.20
C LYS A 79 -7.02 -4.47 -40.05
N LEU A 80 -6.57 -3.39 -39.42
CA LEU A 80 -6.09 -2.21 -40.13
C LEU A 80 -4.79 -2.53 -40.90
N LYS A 81 -3.88 -3.28 -40.29
CA LYS A 81 -2.65 -3.77 -40.91
C LYS A 81 -2.94 -4.69 -42.10
N GLU A 82 -3.86 -5.66 -41.96
CA GLU A 82 -4.31 -6.51 -43.07
C GLU A 82 -4.89 -5.68 -44.22
N GLY A 83 -5.73 -4.69 -43.92
CA GLY A 83 -6.29 -3.78 -44.92
C GLY A 83 -5.26 -2.89 -45.62
N TYR A 84 -4.14 -2.59 -44.95
CA TYR A 84 -3.01 -1.86 -45.55
C TYR A 84 -2.12 -2.76 -46.41
N ILE A 85 -1.93 -4.03 -46.02
CA ILE A 85 -1.13 -5.02 -46.75
C ILE A 85 -1.86 -5.53 -48.01
N HIS A 86 -3.21 -5.49 -48.03
CA HIS A 86 -4.03 -5.95 -49.16
C HIS A 86 -4.49 -4.81 -50.09
N ARG A 87 -3.90 -3.61 -49.96
CA ARG A 87 -3.99 -2.51 -50.95
C ARG A 87 -2.71 -2.45 -51.77
#